data_AF-A0A382H3I3-F1
#
_entry.id   AF-A0A382H3I3-F1
#
_cell.length_a   1.000
_cell.length_b   1.000
_cell.length_c   1.000
_cell.angle_alpha   90.00
_cell.angle_beta   90.00
_cell.angle_gamma   90.00
#
_symmetry.space_group_name_H-M   'P 1'
#
loop_
_entity.id
_entity.type
_entity.pdbx_description
1 polymer ?
#
loop_
_entity_poly.entity_id
_entity_poly.type
_entity_poly.pdbx_seq_one_letter_code
_entity_poly.pdbx_strand_id
1 'polypeptide(L)'
;PMNMDGTESAMAKTVQTFAEKIEDRTGCNVIKWDERLTSAAAERAMAEMGRSPKGHKTEIDRIAATIILQGYLDYLRHAENSKIDGRDA
;
A
#
# COMPACT_ATOMS: atom_id res chain seq x y z
N PRO A 1 0.90 1.44 -10.68
CA PRO A 1 1.65 2.57 -10.05
C PRO A 1 1.37 3.87 -10.80
N MET A 2 1.10 4.94 -10.05
CA MET A 2 0.96 6.28 -10.62
C MET A 2 2.31 7.01 -10.54
N ASN A 3 2.55 7.92 -11.47
CA ASN A 3 3.62 8.89 -11.38
C ASN A 3 3.36 9.87 -10.23
N MET A 4 4.36 10.66 -9.85
CA MET A 4 4.26 11.66 -8.78
C MET A 4 3.17 12.72 -9.05
N ASP A 5 2.85 12.96 -10.32
CA ASP A 5 1.79 13.89 -10.78
C ASP A 5 0.40 13.24 -10.88
N GLY A 6 0.27 11.96 -10.52
CA GLY A 6 -1.00 11.22 -10.57
C GLY A 6 -1.33 10.59 -11.92
N THR A 7 -0.47 10.76 -12.94
CA THR A 7 -0.67 10.10 -14.25
C THR A 7 -0.30 8.61 -14.18
N GLU A 8 -0.87 7.80 -15.08
CA GLU A 8 -0.53 6.38 -15.16
C GLU A 8 0.93 6.19 -15.60
N SER A 9 1.70 5.39 -14.85
CA SER A 9 3.03 4.98 -15.29
C SER A 9 2.95 3.94 -16.41
N ALA A 10 4.03 3.75 -17.17
CA ALA A 10 4.13 2.66 -18.15
C ALA A 10 3.90 1.26 -17.55
N MET A 11 4.09 1.12 -16.24
CA MET A 11 3.86 -0.12 -15.49
C MET A 11 2.41 -0.29 -15.00
N ALA A 12 1.56 0.73 -15.11
CA ALA A 12 0.17 0.68 -14.65
C ALA A 12 -0.59 -0.48 -15.30
N LYS A 13 -0.47 -0.64 -16.62
CA LYS A 13 -1.10 -1.73 -17.37
C LYS A 13 -0.59 -3.11 -16.95
N THR A 14 0.71 -3.26 -16.74
CA THR A 14 1.31 -4.52 -16.26
C THR A 14 0.78 -4.90 -14.88
N VAL A 15 0.71 -3.94 -13.96
CA VAL A 15 0.18 -4.18 -12.61
C VAL A 15 -1.31 -4.51 -12.65
N GLN A 16 -2.08 -3.86 -13.54
CA GLN A 16 -3.49 -4.19 -13.71
C GLN A 16 -3.69 -5.63 -14.19
N THR A 17 -3.00 -6.05 -15.26
CA THR A 17 -3.09 -7.43 -15.75
C THR A 17 -2.59 -8.44 -14.71
N PHE A 18 -1.63 -8.06 -13.88
CA PHE A 18 -1.17 -8.92 -12.79
C PHE A 18 -2.22 -9.08 -11.69
N ALA A 19 -2.92 -8.00 -11.32
CA ALA A 19 -4.02 -8.04 -10.36
C ALA A 19 -5.15 -8.94 -10.84
N GLU A 20 -5.58 -8.78 -12.10
CA GLU A 20 -6.62 -9.63 -12.74
C GLU A 20 -6.24 -11.13 -12.68
N LYS A 21 -4.98 -11.46 -12.99
CA LYS A 21 -4.49 -12.85 -12.88
C LYS A 21 -4.50 -13.39 -11.45
N ILE A 22 -4.36 -12.55 -10.43
CA ILE A 22 -4.44 -12.98 -9.04
C ILE A 22 -5.90 -13.24 -8.68
N GLU A 23 -6.83 -12.37 -9.08
CA GLU A 23 -8.27 -12.56 -8.89
C GLU A 23 -8.73 -13.87 -9.54
N ASP A 24 -8.39 -14.09 -10.80
CA ASP A 24 -8.76 -15.30 -11.55
C ASP A 24 -8.26 -16.59 -10.89
N ARG A 25 -7.05 -16.55 -10.31
CA ARG A 25 -6.42 -17.73 -9.71
C ARG A 25 -6.85 -18.00 -8.29
N THR A 26 -7.27 -16.98 -7.54
CA THR A 26 -7.58 -17.09 -6.11
C THR A 26 -9.06 -16.99 -5.80
N GLY A 27 -9.86 -16.40 -6.69
CA GLY A 27 -11.26 -16.04 -6.45
C GLY A 27 -11.43 -14.92 -5.42
N CYS A 28 -10.35 -14.31 -4.95
CA CYS A 28 -10.37 -13.23 -3.99
C CYS A 28 -10.39 -11.88 -4.71
N ASN A 29 -11.15 -10.92 -4.17
CA ASN A 29 -11.14 -9.53 -4.63
C ASN A 29 -9.75 -8.91 -4.41
N VAL A 30 -9.15 -8.35 -5.47
CA VAL A 30 -7.84 -7.69 -5.41
C VAL A 30 -8.03 -6.18 -5.42
N ILE A 31 -7.64 -5.56 -4.31
CA ILE A 31 -7.77 -4.11 -4.14
C ILE A 31 -6.42 -3.47 -4.46
N LYS A 32 -6.42 -2.58 -5.46
CA LYS A 32 -5.25 -1.77 -5.79
C LYS A 32 -5.11 -0.66 -4.76
N TRP A 33 -4.04 -0.69 -3.99
CA TRP A 33 -3.70 0.34 -3.01
C TRP A 33 -2.44 1.08 -3.43
N ASP A 34 -2.38 2.38 -3.14
CA ASP A 34 -1.24 3.21 -3.47
C ASP A 34 -0.11 3.03 -2.45
N GLU A 35 1.07 2.60 -2.92
CA GLU A 35 2.24 2.26 -2.11
C GLU A 35 3.19 3.46 -1.87
N ARG A 36 2.85 4.68 -2.31
CA ARG A 36 3.78 5.83 -2.22
C ARG A 36 4.36 6.02 -0.80
N LEU A 37 5.67 6.26 -0.75
CA LEU A 37 6.49 6.57 0.45
C LEU A 37 6.70 5.44 1.47
N THR A 38 6.27 4.20 1.19
CA THR A 38 6.37 3.07 2.14
C THR A 38 7.81 2.63 2.39
N SER A 39 8.69 2.63 1.38
CA SER A 39 10.10 2.26 1.58
C SER A 39 10.83 3.27 2.46
N ALA A 40 10.61 4.56 2.25
CA ALA A 40 11.20 5.61 3.07
C ALA A 40 10.65 5.59 4.51
N ALA A 41 9.36 5.25 4.69
CA ALA A 41 8.77 5.05 6.01
C ALA A 41 9.33 3.80 6.70
N ALA A 42 9.54 2.71 5.98
CA ALA A 42 10.12 1.48 6.50
C ALA A 42 11.59 1.67 6.94
N GLU A 43 12.39 2.39 6.15
CA GLU A 43 13.77 2.72 6.51
C GLU A 43 13.84 3.58 7.78
N ARG A 44 12.95 4.57 7.92
CA ARG A 44 12.83 5.38 9.14
C ARG A 44 12.45 4.53 10.36
N ALA A 45 11.44 3.67 10.22
CA ALA A 45 11.02 2.77 11.29
C ALA A 45 12.15 1.85 11.76
N MET A 46 12.98 1.33 10.84
CA MET A 46 14.15 0.54 11.23
C MET A 46 15.21 1.35 11.97
N ALA A 47 15.48 2.58 11.51
CA ALA A 47 16.41 3.48 12.21
C ALA A 47 15.92 3.81 13.63
N GLU A 48 14.61 4.04 13.82
CA GLU A 48 13.98 4.26 15.13
C GLU A 48 14.11 3.04 16.05
N MET A 49 14.09 1.83 15.49
CA MET A 49 14.38 0.59 16.23
C MET A 49 15.88 0.38 16.50
N GLY A 50 16.75 1.34 16.14
CA GLY A 50 18.19 1.25 16.31
C GLY A 50 18.87 0.28 15.34
N ARG A 51 18.23 -0.03 14.21
CA ARG A 51 18.71 -1.02 13.23
C ARG A 51 19.05 -0.36 11.91
N SER A 52 20.13 -0.83 11.27
CA SER A 52 20.60 -0.29 10.00
C SER A 52 19.80 -0.87 8.81
N PRO A 53 19.28 -0.03 7.90
CA PRO A 53 18.71 -0.47 6.63
C PRO A 53 19.67 -1.28 5.75
N LYS A 54 20.97 -1.01 5.87
CA LYS A 54 22.00 -1.64 5.06
C LYS A 54 22.09 -3.13 5.41
N GLY A 55 21.81 -3.99 4.44
CA GLY A 55 21.86 -5.44 4.58
C GLY A 55 20.56 -6.09 5.04
N HIS A 56 19.49 -5.33 5.30
CA HIS A 56 18.22 -5.82 5.85
C HIS A 56 17.04 -5.71 4.88
N LYS A 57 17.28 -5.94 3.58
CA LYS A 57 16.25 -5.76 2.53
C LYS A 57 14.96 -6.54 2.79
N THR A 58 15.07 -7.83 3.16
CA THR A 58 13.90 -8.67 3.48
C THR A 58 13.06 -8.11 4.63
N GLU A 59 13.70 -7.43 5.58
CA GLU A 59 13.01 -6.84 6.72
C GLU A 59 12.34 -5.51 6.36
N ILE A 60 13.01 -4.69 5.56
CA ILE A 60 12.41 -3.49 4.94
C ILE A 60 11.15 -3.87 4.17
N ASP A 61 11.21 -4.93 3.35
CA ASP A 61 10.06 -5.39 2.56
C ASP A 61 8.89 -5.82 3.46
N ARG A 62 9.16 -6.49 4.58
CA ARG A 62 8.11 -6.86 5.56
C ARG A 62 7.49 -5.64 6.21
N ILE A 63 8.31 -4.69 6.66
CA ILE A 63 7.82 -3.46 7.30
C ILE A 63 7.01 -2.64 6.30
N ALA A 64 7.47 -2.53 5.05
CA ALA A 64 6.72 -1.87 3.98
C ALA A 64 5.36 -2.53 3.76
N ALA A 65 5.28 -3.86 3.70
CA ALA A 65 4.03 -4.59 3.58
C ALA A 65 3.07 -4.33 4.75
N THR A 66 3.60 -4.26 5.99
CA THR A 66 2.80 -3.90 7.17
C THR A 66 2.26 -2.47 7.07
N ILE A 67 3.08 -1.50 6.64
CA ILE A 67 2.68 -0.10 6.49
C ILE A 67 1.58 0.05 5.43
N ILE A 68 1.71 -0.65 4.29
CA ILE A 68 0.69 -0.68 3.22
C ILE A 68 -0.66 -1.17 3.78
N LEU A 69 -0.64 -2.31 4.48
CA LEU A 69 -1.84 -2.89 5.06
C LEU A 69 -2.46 -1.95 6.10
N GLN A 70 -1.65 -1.37 6.99
CA GLN A 70 -2.12 -0.45 8.01
C GLN A 70 -2.79 0.78 7.37
N GLY A 71 -2.17 1.37 6.34
CA GLY A 71 -2.76 2.50 5.63
C GLY A 71 -4.11 2.16 4.98
N TYR A 72 -4.24 0.96 4.43
CA TYR A 72 -5.52 0.49 3.88
C TYR A 72 -6.60 0.29 4.95
N LEU A 73 -6.25 -0.34 6.07
CA LEU A 73 -7.18 -0.56 7.19
C LEU A 73 -7.63 0.78 7.82
N ASP A 74 -6.72 1.74 7.95
CA ASP A 74 -7.04 3.07 8.44
C ASP A 74 -8.02 3.79 7.50
N TYR A 75 -7.81 3.70 6.18
CA TYR A 75 -8.75 4.21 5.18
C TYR A 75 -10.14 3.60 5.32
N LEU A 76 -10.24 2.27 5.47
CA LEU A 76 -11.53 1.61 5.68
C LEU A 76 -12.23 2.10 6.94
N ARG A 77 -11.48 2.23 8.05
CA ARG A 77 -12.02 2.75 9.31
C ARG A 77 -12.52 4.19 9.16
N HIS A 78 -11.79 5.05 8.45
CA HIS A 78 -12.25 6.42 8.18
C HIS A 78 -13.49 6.45 7.29
N ALA A 79 -13.55 5.61 6.25
CA ALA A 79 -14.72 5.51 5.38
C ALA A 79 -15.97 4.99 6.11
N GLU A 80 -15.80 4.07 7.06
CA GLU A 80 -16.88 3.57 7.92
C GLU A 80 -17.38 4.67 8.88
N ASN A 81 -16.47 5.37 9.57
CA ASN A 81 -16.84 6.46 10.48
C ASN A 81 -17.56 7.61 9.76
N SER A 82 -17.14 7.97 8.54
CA SER A 82 -17.83 8.99 7.74
C SER A 82 -19.27 8.62 7.37
N LYS A 83 -19.57 7.32 7.20
CA LYS A 83 -20.93 6.83 6.95
C LYS A 83 -21.81 6.85 8.19
N ILE A 84 -21.22 6.68 9.37
CA ILE A 84 -21.92 6.74 10.67
C ILE A 84 -22.27 8.19 11.02
N ASP A 85 -21.42 9.15 10.65
CA ASP A 85 -21.59 10.58 10.95
C ASP A 85 -22.57 11.32 10.00
N GLY A 86 -23.17 10.64 9.03
CA GLY A 86 -24.29 11.18 8.24
C GLY A 86 -24.00 12.46 7.45
N ARG A 87 -22.74 12.71 7.06
CA ARG A 87 -22.38 13.82 6.16
C ARG A 87 -22.22 13.34 4.72
N ASP A 88 -23.32 12.85 4.16
CA ASP A 88 -23.54 12.92 2.72
C ASP A 88 -24.71 13.89 2.49
N ALA A 89 -24.37 15.16 2.28
CA ALA A 89 -25.23 16.21 1.74
C ALA A 89 -24.41 17.03 0.72
#